data_AF-A0A7C3FAS7-F1
#
_entry.id   AF-A0A7C3FAS7-F1
#
_cell.length_a   1.000
_cell.length_b   1.000
_cell.length_c   1.000
_cell.angle_alpha   90.00
_cell.angle_beta   90.00
_cell.angle_gamma   90.00
#
_symmetry.space_group_name_H-M   'P 1'
#
loop_
_entity.id
_entity.type
_entity.pdbx_description
1 polymer ?
#
loop_
_entity_poly.entity_id
_entity_poly.type
_entity_poly.pdbx_seq_one_letter_code
_entity_poly.pdbx_strand_id
1 'polypeptide(L)'
;MGWKTRLAGAFIRMLDMDELWELSGKAIQCMQTQLTPAERVAYLQAFVEAHAERLLSGMGREERARLMNGLLPFVVREFPLDDLDILGVFAQMGASSEKDEEVS
;
A
#
# COMPACT_ATOMS: atom_id res chain seq x y z
N MET A 1 -9.86 1.32 22.97
CA MET A 1 -9.54 2.29 21.89
C MET A 1 -10.79 3.09 21.60
N GLY A 2 -10.78 4.42 21.41
CA GLY A 2 -12.09 5.02 21.08
C GLY A 2 -12.36 6.51 21.11
N TRP A 3 -11.41 7.40 21.43
CA TRP A 3 -11.70 8.85 21.29
C TRP A 3 -10.66 9.57 20.44
N LYS A 4 -9.37 9.27 20.64
CA LYS A 4 -8.28 9.82 19.82
C LYS A 4 -8.46 9.54 18.32
N THR A 5 -8.84 8.31 17.96
CA THR A 5 -9.10 7.93 16.56
C THR A 5 -10.36 8.59 15.99
N ARG A 6 -11.38 8.83 16.82
CA ARG A 6 -12.60 9.55 16.41
C ARG A 6 -12.31 11.04 16.21
N LEU A 7 -11.51 11.64 17.09
CA LEU A 7 -11.03 13.01 16.95
C LEU A 7 -10.20 13.15 15.68
N ALA A 8 -9.22 12.27 15.48
CA ALA A 8 -8.41 12.24 14.27
C ALA A 8 -9.29 12.11 13.01
N GLY A 9 -10.28 11.22 13.02
CA GLY A 9 -11.22 11.08 11.91
C GLY A 9 -12.08 12.32 11.65
N ALA A 10 -12.46 13.06 12.70
CA ALA A 10 -13.17 14.33 12.56
C ALA A 10 -12.27 15.44 11.99
N PHE A 11 -11.02 15.53 12.47
CA PHE A 11 -10.03 16.47 11.95
C PHE A 11 -9.67 16.19 10.50
N ILE A 12 -9.41 14.92 10.13
CA ILE A 12 -9.08 14.54 8.75
C ILE A 12 -10.20 14.92 7.77
N ARG A 13 -11.47 14.86 8.19
CA ARG A 13 -12.60 15.29 7.35
C ARG A 13 -12.70 16.80 7.15
N MET A 14 -12.04 17.58 8.00
CA MET A 14 -12.00 19.03 7.88
C MET A 14 -10.82 19.52 7.05
N LEU A 15 -9.83 18.66 6.78
CA LEU A 15 -8.68 19.00 5.96
C LEU A 15 -9.05 19.01 4.48
N ASP A 16 -8.50 19.97 3.75
CA ASP A 16 -8.46 19.89 2.31
C ASP A 16 -7.39 18.88 1.82
N MET A 17 -7.29 18.70 0.50
CA MET A 17 -6.36 17.73 -0.08
C MET A 17 -4.89 18.15 0.06
N ASP A 18 -4.59 19.45 0.10
CA ASP A 18 -3.23 19.96 0.24
C ASP A 18 -2.74 19.80 1.68
N GLU A 19 -3.60 20.11 2.65
CA GLU A 19 -3.34 19.89 4.07
C GLU A 19 -3.20 18.39 4.39
N LEU A 20 -4.03 17.53 3.77
CA LEU A 20 -3.92 16.09 3.92
C LEU A 20 -2.60 15.57 3.35
N TRP A 21 -2.16 16.11 2.21
CA TRP A 21 -0.86 15.80 1.62
C TRP A 21 0.29 16.19 2.55
N GLU A 22 0.29 17.40 3.10
CA GLU A 22 1.32 17.85 4.05
C GLU A 22 1.34 16.97 5.31
N LEU A 23 0.16 16.64 5.85
CA LEU A 23 0.03 15.78 7.01
C LEU A 23 0.57 14.37 6.75
N SER A 24 0.34 13.83 5.54
CA SER A 24 0.88 12.53 5.16
C SER A 24 2.41 12.51 5.18
N GLY A 25 3.07 13.58 4.74
CA GLY A 25 4.53 13.72 4.80
C GLY A 25 5.06 13.68 6.24
N LYS A 26 4.38 14.38 7.16
CA LYS A 26 4.69 14.36 8.60
C LYS A 26 4.47 12.96 9.21
N ALA A 27 3.41 12.26 8.80
CA ALA A 27 3.14 10.90 9.26
C ALA A 27 4.22 9.91 8.82
N ILE A 28 4.67 10.02 7.56
CA ILE A 28 5.78 9.20 7.02
C ILE A 28 7.07 9.48 7.79
N GLN A 29 7.40 10.74 8.08
CA GLN A 29 8.57 11.09 8.87
C GLN A 29 8.51 10.53 10.30
N CYS A 30 7.35 10.60 10.94
CA CYS A 30 7.11 10.03 12.26
C CYS A 30 7.32 8.51 12.26
N MET A 31 6.80 7.82 11.24
CA MET A 31 7.00 6.38 11.06
C MET A 31 8.50 6.04 10.92
N GLN A 32 9.26 6.83 10.16
CA GLN A 32 10.70 6.60 9.96
C GLN A 32 11.53 6.75 11.24
N THR A 33 11.12 7.60 12.19
CA THR A 33 11.87 7.81 13.43
C THR A 33 11.46 6.84 14.54
N GLN A 34 10.26 6.26 14.47
CA GLN A 34 9.73 5.39 15.51
C GLN A 34 9.91 3.90 15.23
N LEU A 35 10.00 3.50 13.95
CA LEU A 35 10.10 2.09 13.56
C LEU A 35 11.53 1.70 13.20
N THR A 36 11.94 0.51 13.61
CA THR A 36 13.13 -0.14 13.08
C THR A 36 12.94 -0.46 11.59
N PRO A 37 14.02 -0.72 10.82
CA PRO A 37 13.91 -1.08 9.41
C PRO A 37 12.99 -2.28 9.15
N ALA A 38 13.04 -3.32 9.99
CA ALA A 38 12.20 -4.51 9.85
C ALA A 38 10.72 -4.21 10.13
N GLU A 39 10.42 -3.48 11.20
CA GLU A 39 9.05 -3.06 11.52
C GLU A 39 8.47 -2.16 10.45
N ARG A 40 9.29 -1.30 9.84
CA ARG A 40 8.87 -0.42 8.75
C ARG A 40 8.44 -1.21 7.51
N VAL A 41 9.19 -2.25 7.15
CA VAL A 41 8.83 -3.15 6.03
C VAL A 41 7.50 -3.83 6.32
N ALA A 42 7.37 -4.46 7.50
CA ALA A 42 6.13 -5.15 7.90
C ALA A 42 4.93 -4.21 7.94
N TYR A 43 5.10 -3.00 8.47
CA TYR A 43 4.05 -1.98 8.51
C TYR A 43 3.59 -1.56 7.11
N LEU A 44 4.53 -1.28 6.19
CA LEU A 44 4.21 -0.87 4.83
C LEU A 44 3.50 -1.98 4.05
N GLN A 45 3.93 -3.23 4.21
CA GLN A 45 3.24 -4.38 3.61
C GLN A 45 1.80 -4.49 4.11
N ALA A 46 1.59 -4.47 5.43
CA ALA A 46 0.25 -4.52 6.02
C ALA A 46 -0.63 -3.32 5.62
N PHE A 47 -0.04 -2.13 5.51
CA PHE A 47 -0.76 -0.92 5.10
C PHE A 47 -1.27 -1.03 3.66
N VAL A 48 -0.42 -1.48 2.73
CA VAL A 48 -0.82 -1.67 1.33
C VAL A 48 -1.88 -2.77 1.22
N GLU A 49 -1.70 -3.91 1.88
CA GLU A 49 -2.67 -5.00 1.87
C GLU A 49 -4.04 -4.57 2.40
N ALA A 50 -4.08 -3.82 3.52
CA ALA A 50 -5.33 -3.40 4.14
C ALA A 50 -6.08 -2.28 3.39
N HIS A 51 -5.41 -1.55 2.49
CA HIS A 51 -5.97 -0.32 1.91
C HIS A 51 -5.91 -0.23 0.39
N ALA A 52 -5.13 -1.06 -0.31
CA ALA A 52 -5.00 -1.03 -1.76
C ALA A 52 -6.36 -1.20 -2.45
N GLU A 53 -7.18 -2.17 -2.01
CA GLU A 53 -8.50 -2.39 -2.59
C GLU A 53 -9.40 -1.15 -2.43
N ARG A 54 -9.36 -0.52 -1.25
CA ARG A 54 -10.15 0.70 -0.98
C ARG A 54 -9.67 1.87 -1.82
N LEU A 55 -8.35 2.04 -1.98
CA LEU A 55 -7.74 3.10 -2.79
C LEU A 55 -8.08 2.94 -4.28
N LEU A 56 -8.18 1.70 -4.76
CA LEU A 56 -8.52 1.37 -6.14
C LEU A 56 -10.02 1.17 -6.37
N SER A 57 -10.84 1.37 -5.33
CA SER A 57 -12.29 1.24 -5.41
C SER A 57 -12.86 2.32 -6.32
N GLY A 58 -13.79 1.94 -7.19
CA GLY A 58 -14.37 2.84 -8.20
C GLY A 58 -13.50 3.05 -9.45
N MET A 59 -12.24 2.60 -9.45
CA MET A 59 -11.39 2.67 -10.65
C MET A 59 -11.66 1.51 -11.61
N GLY A 60 -11.90 1.83 -12.87
CA GLY A 60 -12.00 0.85 -13.96
C GLY A 60 -10.65 0.23 -14.34
N ARG A 61 -10.67 -0.81 -15.17
CA ARG A 61 -9.46 -1.52 -15.60
C ARG A 61 -8.43 -0.59 -16.27
N GLU A 62 -8.89 0.31 -17.12
CA GLU A 62 -8.03 1.26 -17.84
C GLU A 62 -7.38 2.28 -16.91
N GLU A 63 -8.12 2.77 -15.92
CA GLU A 63 -7.62 3.73 -14.92
C GLU A 63 -6.58 3.08 -14.02
N ARG A 64 -6.83 1.83 -13.60
CA ARG A 64 -5.86 1.02 -12.84
C ARG A 64 -4.58 0.79 -13.64
N ALA A 65 -4.69 0.49 -14.94
CA ALA A 65 -3.55 0.33 -15.82
C ALA A 65 -2.77 1.66 -15.98
N ARG A 66 -3.47 2.79 -16.15
CA ARG A 66 -2.84 4.11 -16.23
C ARG A 66 -2.10 4.47 -14.94
N LEU A 67 -2.71 4.22 -13.78
CA LEU A 67 -2.06 4.42 -12.48
C LEU A 67 -0.80 3.56 -12.37
N MET A 68 -0.89 2.26 -12.65
CA MET A 68 0.25 1.35 -12.55
C MET A 68 1.39 1.77 -13.49
N ASN A 69 1.08 2.10 -14.75
CA ASN A 69 2.09 2.60 -15.70
C ASN A 69 2.76 3.90 -15.24
N GLY A 70 2.04 4.76 -14.50
CA GLY A 70 2.62 5.93 -13.88
C GLY A 70 3.51 5.63 -12.67
N LEU A 71 3.18 4.59 -11.90
CA LEU A 71 3.93 4.18 -10.70
C LEU A 71 5.17 3.34 -11.00
N LEU A 72 5.14 2.49 -12.03
CA LEU A 72 6.22 1.57 -12.37
C LEU A 72 7.61 2.22 -12.47
N PRO A 73 7.79 3.40 -13.13
CA PRO A 73 9.09 4.05 -13.18
C PRO A 73 9.67 4.39 -11.80
N PHE A 74 8.80 4.77 -10.85
CA PHE A 74 9.22 5.06 -9.48
C PHE A 74 9.55 3.77 -8.73
N VAL A 75 8.74 2.72 -8.89
CA VAL A 75 8.99 1.41 -8.28
C VAL A 75 10.33 0.87 -8.76
N VAL A 76 10.61 0.85 -10.07
CA VAL A 76 11.87 0.33 -10.62
C VAL A 76 13.08 1.13 -10.12
N ARG A 77 12.93 2.43 -9.85
CA ARG A 77 14.02 3.27 -9.35
C ARG A 77 14.36 2.99 -7.88
N GLU A 78 13.35 2.77 -7.04
CA GLU A 78 13.55 2.57 -5.60
C GLU A 78 13.70 1.09 -5.21
N PHE A 79 13.25 0.16 -6.05
CA PHE A 79 13.33 -1.28 -5.86
C PHE A 79 14.20 -1.89 -6.98
N PRO A 80 15.51 -2.12 -6.74
CA PRO A 80 16.41 -2.68 -7.74
C PRO A 80 15.90 -4.05 -8.18
N LEU A 81 15.65 -4.20 -9.49
CA LEU A 81 15.05 -5.42 -10.07
C LEU A 81 15.92 -6.66 -9.85
N ASP A 82 17.23 -6.49 -9.73
CA ASP A 82 18.18 -7.58 -9.49
C ASP A 82 17.99 -8.24 -8.12
N ASP A 83 17.43 -7.51 -7.15
CA ASP A 83 17.14 -8.01 -5.81
C ASP A 83 15.69 -8.53 -5.68
N LEU A 84 14.87 -8.37 -6.71
CA LEU A 84 13.48 -8.84 -6.71
C LEU A 84 13.36 -10.23 -7.33
N ASP A 85 12.94 -11.20 -6.51
CA ASP A 85 12.53 -12.52 -7.00
C ASP A 85 11.11 -12.47 -7.60
N ILE A 86 10.98 -11.82 -8.75
CA ILE A 86 9.71 -11.65 -9.46
C ILE A 86 9.09 -13.01 -9.80
N LEU A 87 9.90 -13.95 -10.27
CA LEU A 87 9.43 -15.28 -10.68
C LEU A 87 8.95 -16.10 -9.49
N GLY A 88 9.66 -16.07 -8.36
CA GLY A 88 9.23 -16.75 -7.14
C GLY A 88 7.97 -16.17 -6.54
N VAL A 89 7.76 -14.84 -6.61
CA VAL A 89 6.52 -14.19 -6.14
C VAL A 89 5.32 -14.62 -6.99
N PHE A 90 5.42 -14.60 -8.31
CA PHE A 90 4.29 -14.97 -9.19
C PHE A 90 4.04 -16.48 -9.23
N ALA A 91 5.05 -17.32 -9.06
CA ALA A 91 4.88 -18.77 -8.94
C ALA A 91 4.02 -19.16 -7.72
N GLN A 92 4.20 -18.45 -6.59
CA GLN A 92 3.39 -18.65 -5.37
C GLN A 92 1.93 -18.17 -5.56
N MET A 93 1.71 -17.16 -6.39
CA MET A 93 0.37 -16.66 -6.70
C MET A 93 -0.43 -17.65 -7.55
N GLY A 94 0.22 -18.32 -8.51
CA GLY A 94 -0.39 -19.39 -9.32
C GLY A 94 -0.71 -20.64 -8.48
N ALA A 95 0.19 -21.06 -7.59
CA ALA A 95 0.00 -22.22 -6.73
C ALA A 95 -1.10 -22.04 -5.67
N SER A 96 -1.42 -20.80 -5.31
CA SER A 96 -2.55 -20.47 -4.42
C SER A 96 -3.91 -20.71 -5.11
N SER A 97 -3.97 -20.66 -6.44
CA SER A 97 -5.21 -20.83 -7.21
C SER A 97 -5.54 -22.30 -7.51
N GLU A 98 -4.56 -23.19 -7.58
CA GLU A 98 -4.77 -24.64 -7.82
C GLU A 98 -5.33 -25.37 -6.58
N LYS A 99 -5.10 -24.86 -5.38
CA LYS A 99 -5.60 -25.50 -4.14
C LYS A 99 -7.09 -25.32 -3.89
N ASP A 100 -7.74 -24.37 -4.56
CA ASP A 100 -9.18 -24.15 -4.46
C ASP A 100 -9.99 -25.01 -5.45
N GLU A 101 -9.35 -25.69 -6.41
CA GLU A 101 -10.03 -26.60 -7.36
C GLU A 101 -10.05 -28.09 -6.92
N GLU A 102 -9.24 -28.51 -5.94
CA GLU A 102 -9.24 -29.89 -5.42
C GLU A 102 -10.26 -30.15 -4.30
N VAL A 103 -11.06 -29.15 -3.92
CA VAL A 103 -12.18 -29.30 -2.97
C VAL A 103 -13.49 -28.89 -3.66
N SER A 104 -13.97 -29.71 -4.58
CA SER A 104 -15.35 -29.71 -5.08
C SER A 104 -15.89 -31.12 -5.22
#